data_AF-A0AAD4UDT2-F1
#
_entry.id   AF-A0AAD4UDT2-F1
#
_cell.length_a   1.000
_cell.length_b   1.000
_cell.length_c   1.000
_cell.angle_alpha   90.00
_cell.angle_beta   90.00
_cell.angle_gamma   90.00
#
_symmetry.space_group_name_H-M   'P 1'
#
loop_
_entity.id
_entity.type
_entity.pdbx_description
1 polymer ?
#
loop_
_entity_poly.entity_id
_entity_poly.type
_entity_poly.pdbx_seq_one_letter_code
_entity_poly.pdbx_strand_id
1 'polypeptide(L)'
;MGQNVADYTHYLTEEDEDAYKKQFSQYIKNNLTPDMMEEMYKKAHTAIRENPVYEKKPKKEIKKKRWNHPKMSLAQKKDRVAQKKASFLRAQEQAAES
;
A
#
# COMPACT_ATOMS: atom_id res chain seq x y z
N MET A 1 -19.19 19.53 -12.32
CA MET A 1 -18.02 19.11 -13.09
C MET A 1 -16.69 19.49 -12.43
N GLY A 2 -16.59 19.54 -11.09
CA GLY A 2 -15.31 19.80 -10.39
C GLY A 2 -14.85 21.26 -10.29
N GLN A 3 -15.70 22.23 -10.63
CA GLN A 3 -15.33 23.65 -10.73
C GLN A 3 -14.64 24.21 -9.48
N ASN A 4 -15.14 23.93 -8.28
CA ASN A 4 -14.55 24.41 -7.04
C ASN A 4 -13.09 23.97 -6.85
N VAL A 5 -12.72 22.77 -7.33
CA VAL A 5 -11.34 22.28 -7.25
C VAL A 5 -10.48 22.98 -8.30
N ALA A 6 -11.01 23.20 -9.51
CA ALA A 6 -10.33 23.98 -10.54
C ALA A 6 -10.07 25.43 -10.05
N ASP A 7 -11.07 26.08 -9.48
CA ASP A 7 -10.97 27.45 -8.95
C ASP A 7 -9.94 27.53 -7.82
N TYR A 8 -9.94 26.54 -6.90
CA TYR A 8 -8.95 26.50 -5.83
C TYR A 8 -7.53 26.22 -6.33
N THR A 9 -7.42 25.45 -7.41
CA THR A 9 -6.13 25.19 -8.05
C THR A 9 -5.59 26.47 -8.70
N HIS A 10 -6.45 27.22 -9.42
CA HIS A 10 -6.10 28.53 -9.97
C HIS A 10 -5.70 29.53 -8.90
N TYR A 11 -6.48 29.62 -7.81
CA TYR A 11 -6.14 30.46 -6.65
C TYR A 11 -4.76 30.12 -6.08
N LEU A 12 -4.45 28.85 -5.86
CA LEU A 12 -3.15 28.44 -5.32
C LEU A 12 -2.00 28.64 -6.31
N THR A 13 -2.22 28.50 -7.62
CA THR A 13 -1.16 28.77 -8.60
C THR A 13 -0.75 30.23 -8.63
N GLU A 14 -1.67 31.16 -8.33
CA GLU A 14 -1.40 32.60 -8.30
C GLU A 14 -0.85 33.06 -6.95
N GLU A 15 -1.40 32.55 -5.84
CA GLU A 15 -1.08 33.02 -4.48
C GLU A 15 0.10 32.28 -3.82
N ASP A 16 0.21 30.96 -4.02
CA ASP A 16 1.20 30.12 -3.32
C ASP A 16 1.54 28.85 -4.12
N GLU A 17 2.54 28.96 -5.00
CA GLU A 17 2.99 27.87 -5.86
C GLU A 17 3.57 26.68 -5.06
N ASP A 18 4.13 26.92 -3.87
CA ASP A 18 4.67 25.85 -3.01
C ASP A 18 3.54 25.04 -2.38
N ALA A 19 2.47 25.70 -1.93
CA ALA A 19 1.25 25.03 -1.50
C ALA A 19 0.57 24.30 -2.67
N TYR A 20 0.55 24.87 -3.88
CA TYR A 20 0.06 24.18 -5.07
C TYR A 20 0.81 22.87 -5.32
N LYS A 21 2.15 22.90 -5.35
CA LYS A 21 2.98 21.69 -5.55
C LYS A 21 2.76 20.65 -4.46
N LYS A 22 2.60 21.07 -3.21
CA LYS A 22 2.36 20.18 -2.07
C LYS A 22 0.99 19.51 -2.14
N GLN A 23 -0.06 20.28 -2.38
CA GLN A 23 -1.45 19.80 -2.35
C GLN A 23 -1.82 19.03 -3.62
N PHE A 24 -1.37 19.51 -4.78
CA PHE A 24 -1.73 18.99 -6.11
C PHE A 24 -0.61 18.22 -6.81
N SER A 25 0.38 17.70 -6.06
CA SER A 25 1.51 16.91 -6.59
C SER A 25 1.10 15.80 -7.57
N GLN A 26 0.00 15.09 -7.30
CA GLN A 26 -0.49 14.02 -8.18
C GLN A 26 -1.12 14.56 -9.47
N TYR A 27 -1.71 15.75 -9.44
CA TYR A 27 -2.31 16.37 -10.62
C TYR A 27 -1.19 16.81 -11.57
N ILE A 28 -0.14 17.42 -11.02
CA ILE A 28 1.09 17.75 -11.77
C ILE A 28 1.70 16.48 -12.38
N LYS A 29 1.83 15.41 -11.59
CA LYS A 29 2.38 14.13 -12.06
C LYS A 29 1.59 13.52 -13.23
N ASN A 30 0.27 13.71 -13.25
CA ASN A 30 -0.62 13.17 -14.26
C ASN A 30 -0.97 14.18 -15.36
N ASN A 31 -0.35 15.35 -15.37
CA ASN A 31 -0.62 16.47 -16.30
C ASN A 31 -2.08 16.91 -16.31
N LEU A 32 -2.73 16.97 -15.14
CA LEU A 32 -4.09 17.46 -14.99
C LEU A 32 -4.07 18.97 -14.73
N THR A 33 -4.68 19.74 -15.63
CA THR A 33 -4.85 21.19 -15.50
C THR A 33 -6.24 21.52 -14.92
N PRO A 34 -6.42 22.70 -14.31
CA PRO A 34 -7.74 23.13 -13.82
C PRO A 34 -8.80 23.16 -14.94
N ASP A 35 -8.42 23.67 -16.11
CA ASP A 35 -9.35 23.89 -17.23
C ASP A 35 -9.85 22.58 -17.86
N MET A 36 -9.04 21.51 -17.83
CA MET A 36 -9.44 20.21 -18.38
C MET A 36 -10.35 19.41 -17.43
N MET A 37 -10.55 19.87 -16.19
CA MET A 37 -11.28 19.10 -15.18
C MET A 37 -12.74 18.87 -15.58
N GLU A 38 -13.41 19.88 -16.13
CA GLU A 38 -14.80 19.74 -16.56
C GLU A 38 -14.96 18.78 -17.74
N GLU A 39 -14.09 18.90 -18.75
CA GLU A 39 -14.10 18.02 -19.92
C GLU A 39 -13.79 16.57 -19.52
N MET A 40 -12.83 16.36 -18.62
CA MET A 40 -12.49 15.06 -18.07
C MET A 40 -13.72 14.37 -17.46
N TYR A 41 -14.50 15.08 -16.64
CA TYR A 41 -15.71 14.50 -16.04
C TYR A 41 -16.81 14.26 -17.07
N LYS A 42 -17.03 15.17 -18.03
CA LYS A 42 -18.01 14.97 -19.12
C LYS A 42 -17.69 13.70 -19.91
N LYS A 43 -16.43 13.52 -20.32
CA LYS A 43 -15.95 12.34 -21.05
C LYS A 43 -16.08 11.07 -20.23
N ALA A 44 -15.81 11.12 -18.92
CA ALA A 44 -16.03 9.98 -18.03
C ALA A 44 -17.52 9.60 -17.98
N HIS A 45 -18.41 10.59 -17.86
CA HIS A 45 -19.84 10.34 -17.83
C HIS A 45 -20.39 9.77 -19.14
N THR A 46 -19.88 10.19 -20.31
CA THR A 46 -20.29 9.58 -21.60
C THR A 46 -19.79 8.14 -21.69
N ALA A 47 -18.51 7.88 -21.38
CA ALA A 47 -17.93 6.54 -21.44
C ALA A 47 -18.62 5.53 -20.51
N ILE A 48 -18.99 5.93 -19.28
CA ILE A 48 -19.72 5.05 -18.34
C ILE A 48 -21.14 4.76 -18.83
N ARG A 49 -21.80 5.72 -19.50
CA ARG A 49 -23.14 5.51 -20.08
C ARG A 49 -23.09 4.58 -21.30
N GLU A 50 -22.05 4.68 -22.12
CA GLU A 50 -21.83 3.82 -23.29
C GLU A 50 -21.55 2.37 -22.89
N ASN A 51 -20.70 2.14 -21.88
CA ASN A 51 -20.40 0.79 -21.38
C ASN A 51 -20.46 0.72 -19.84
N PRO A 52 -21.62 0.35 -19.28
CA PRO A 52 -21.79 0.23 -17.83
C PRO A 52 -21.28 -1.11 -17.26
N VAL A 53 -20.86 -2.06 -18.10
CA VAL A 53 -20.49 -3.41 -17.67
C VAL A 53 -19.03 -3.43 -17.20
N TYR A 54 -18.80 -3.91 -15.98
CA TYR A 54 -17.45 -4.06 -15.43
C TYR A 54 -16.77 -5.35 -15.93
N GLU A 55 -15.68 -5.20 -16.67
CA GLU A 55 -14.84 -6.32 -17.09
C GLU A 55 -13.82 -6.70 -16.01
N LYS A 56 -13.84 -7.98 -15.60
CA LYS A 56 -12.90 -8.51 -14.61
C LYS A 56 -11.52 -8.66 -15.25
N LYS A 57 -10.49 -8.11 -14.61
CA LYS A 57 -9.10 -8.35 -15.02
C LYS A 57 -8.79 -9.85 -15.03
N PRO A 58 -8.03 -10.35 -16.02
CA PRO A 58 -7.68 -11.76 -16.09
C PRO A 58 -6.90 -12.18 -14.84
N LYS A 59 -7.21 -13.37 -14.31
CA LYS A 59 -6.47 -13.93 -13.18
C LYS A 59 -5.06 -14.26 -13.65
N LYS A 60 -4.06 -13.67 -13.01
CA LYS A 60 -2.65 -14.01 -13.25
C LYS A 60 -2.33 -15.30 -12.50
N GLU A 61 -1.85 -16.31 -13.21
CA GLU A 61 -1.30 -17.52 -12.59
C GLU A 61 0.07 -17.19 -11.98
N ILE A 62 0.09 -16.95 -10.67
CA ILE A 62 1.29 -16.63 -9.91
C ILE A 62 1.58 -17.80 -8.98
N LYS A 63 2.82 -18.31 -8.99
CA LYS A 63 3.29 -19.27 -7.99
C LYS A 63 3.27 -18.58 -6.62
N LYS A 64 2.29 -18.94 -5.79
CA LYS A 64 2.10 -18.32 -4.47
C LYS A 64 3.25 -18.73 -3.54
N LYS A 65 4.04 -17.75 -3.10
CA LYS A 65 4.98 -17.91 -1.98
C LYS A 65 4.24 -17.70 -0.67
N ARG A 66 4.56 -18.51 0.34
CA ARG A 66 4.11 -18.27 1.72
C ARG A 66 5.01 -17.20 2.36
N TRP A 67 4.41 -16.09 2.77
CA TRP A 67 5.12 -14.99 3.43
C TRP A 67 5.20 -15.15 4.95
N ASN A 68 4.26 -15.89 5.53
CA ASN A 68 4.16 -16.09 6.97
C ASN A 68 4.92 -17.35 7.41
N HIS A 69 5.49 -17.33 8.62
CA HIS A 69 6.16 -18.51 9.17
C HIS A 69 5.24 -19.74 9.22
N PRO A 70 5.79 -20.95 8.95
CA PRO A 70 5.07 -22.20 9.15
C PRO A 70 4.79 -22.45 10.63
N LYS A 71 3.66 -23.12 10.91
CA LYS A 71 3.37 -23.58 12.27
C LYS A 71 4.37 -24.70 12.60
N MET A 72 5.03 -24.57 13.75
CA MET A 72 6.02 -25.55 14.19
C MET A 72 5.36 -26.89 14.46
N SER A 73 6.05 -27.96 14.08
CA SER A 73 5.61 -29.33 14.35
C SER A 73 5.66 -29.64 15.85
N LEU A 74 4.97 -30.71 16.26
CA LEU A 74 5.00 -31.15 17.65
C LEU A 74 6.42 -31.55 18.09
N ALA A 75 7.15 -32.27 17.24
CA ALA A 75 8.55 -32.65 17.49
C ALA A 75 9.44 -31.41 17.70
N GLN A 76 9.38 -30.43 16.78
CA GLN A 76 10.15 -29.18 16.91
C GLN A 76 9.84 -28.41 18.21
N LYS A 77 8.59 -28.44 18.67
CA LYS A 77 8.20 -27.82 19.95
C LYS A 77 8.79 -28.58 21.14
N LYS A 78 8.73 -29.91 21.13
CA LYS A 78 9.30 -30.76 22.19
C LYS A 78 10.82 -30.61 22.27
N ASP A 79 11.50 -30.68 21.13
CA ASP A 79 12.96 -30.54 21.04
C ASP A 79 13.41 -29.17 21.53
N ARG A 80 12.69 -28.10 21.18
CA ARG A 80 12.98 -26.76 21.71
C ARG A 80 12.90 -26.72 23.24
N VAL A 81 11.88 -27.34 23.84
CA VAL A 81 11.76 -27.37 25.30
C VAL A 81 12.93 -28.14 25.93
N ALA A 82 13.30 -29.28 25.37
CA ALA A 82 14.45 -30.06 25.84
C ALA A 82 15.76 -29.29 25.71
N GLN A 83 16.00 -28.65 24.56
CA GLN A 83 17.17 -27.81 24.32
C GLN A 83 17.25 -26.64 25.30
N LYS A 84 16.14 -25.95 25.55
CA LYS A 84 16.08 -24.84 26.53
C LYS A 84 16.37 -25.29 27.96
N LYS A 85 15.87 -26.47 28.36
CA LYS A 85 16.17 -27.06 29.68
C LYS A 85 17.64 -27.44 29.80
N ALA A 86 18.19 -28.13 28.80
CA ALA A 86 19.59 -28.55 28.79
C ALA A 86 20.56 -27.35 28.78
N SER A 87 20.28 -26.30 28.01
CA SER A 87 21.09 -25.09 28.00
C SER A 87 21.09 -24.38 29.35
N PHE A 88 19.95 -24.38 30.04
CA PHE A 88 19.82 -23.77 31.36
C PHE A 88 20.63 -24.53 32.42
N LEU A 89 20.53 -25.86 32.45
CA LEU A 89 21.31 -26.69 33.38
C LEU A 89 22.82 -26.53 33.14
N ARG A 90 23.26 -26.56 31.88
CA ARG A 90 24.67 -26.31 31.53
C ARG A 90 25.16 -24.95 31.99
N ALA A 91 24.33 -23.90 31.85
CA ALA A 91 24.69 -22.57 32.31
C ALA A 91 24.79 -22.49 33.85
N GLN A 92 23.97 -23.25 34.59
CA GLN A 92 24.09 -23.35 36.05
C GLN A 92 25.36 -24.08 36.48
N GLU A 93 25.70 -25.20 35.83
CA GLU A 93 26.93 -25.95 36.09
C GLU A 93 28.16 -25.06 35.86
N GLN A 94 28.22 -24.37 34.73
CA GLN A 94 29.31 -23.44 34.42
C GLN A 94 29.40 -22.26 35.39
N ALA A 95 28.27 -21.73 35.86
CA ALA A 95 28.25 -20.66 36.84
C ALA A 95 28.62 -21.12 38.25
N ALA A 96 28.48 -22.41 38.56
CA ALA A 96 28.92 -23.02 39.81
C ALA A 96 30.40 -23.45 39.78
N GLU A 97 30.93 -23.71 38.59
CA GLU A 97 32.35 -24.01 38.36
C GLU A 97 33.23 -22.75 38.23
N SER A 98 32.63 -21.57 38.01
CA SER A 98 33.29 -20.26 37.98
C SER A 98 33.25 -19.55 39.33
#